data_AF-A0A2C6CHN0-F1
#
_entry.id   AF-A0A2C6CHN0-F1
#
_cell.length_a   1.000
_cell.length_b   1.000
_cell.length_c   1.000
_cell.angle_alpha   90.00
_cell.angle_beta   90.00
_cell.angle_gamma   90.00
#
_symmetry.space_group_name_H-M   'P 1'
#
loop_
_entity.id
_entity.type
_entity.pdbx_description
1 polymer ?
#
loop_
_entity_poly.entity_id
_entity_poly.type
_entity_poly.pdbx_seq_one_letter_code
_entity_poly.pdbx_strand_id
1 'polypeptide(L)'
;MAAVTDKQFWLGLLAVTAITSLLVTLLHLFEKLSPYWPLSATTILLFTLFSIAAFFAGKMAAKSTNKHLFTNVIMGFTLFKMLLSGGIVIVYHLLAEPAGKIFILPFFLIYLIYTVFETFIMVKQARTTSGEPKTD
;
A
#
# COMPACT_ATOMS: atom_id res chain seq x y z
N MET A 1 -1.63 20.26 -13.39
CA MET A 1 -0.55 19.39 -12.84
C MET A 1 -0.47 18.10 -13.66
N ALA A 2 0.72 17.58 -13.92
CA ALA A 2 0.92 16.39 -14.78
C ALA A 2 0.53 15.07 -14.10
N ALA A 3 0.19 14.07 -14.92
CA ALA A 3 -0.01 12.67 -14.54
C ALA A 3 1.12 12.16 -13.62
N VAL A 4 0.83 11.21 -12.73
CA VAL A 4 1.90 10.53 -11.96
C VAL A 4 2.87 9.91 -12.95
N THR A 5 4.12 10.39 -12.94
CA THR A 5 5.16 9.82 -13.80
C THR A 5 5.70 8.54 -13.16
N ASP A 6 6.20 7.64 -14.00
CA ASP A 6 6.80 6.39 -13.52
C ASP A 6 7.94 6.66 -12.53
N LYS A 7 8.74 7.71 -12.79
CA LYS A 7 9.79 8.18 -11.89
C LYS A 7 9.24 8.61 -10.52
N GLN A 8 8.12 9.35 -10.48
CA GLN A 8 7.49 9.76 -9.22
C GLN A 8 6.96 8.57 -8.43
N PHE A 9 6.38 7.59 -9.11
CA PHE A 9 5.92 6.36 -8.46
C PHE A 9 7.07 5.55 -7.88
N TRP A 10 8.10 5.23 -8.68
CA TRP A 10 9.22 4.41 -8.22
C TRP A 10 10.05 5.08 -7.12
N LEU A 11 10.31 6.40 -7.23
CA LEU A 11 10.97 7.15 -6.15
C LEU A 11 10.12 7.20 -4.89
N GLY A 12 8.81 7.43 -5.03
CA GLY A 12 7.88 7.43 -3.90
C GLY A 12 7.81 6.08 -3.21
N LEU A 13 7.71 5.00 -3.99
CA LEU A 13 7.70 3.63 -3.48
C LEU A 13 9.02 3.31 -2.74
N LEU A 14 10.16 3.61 -3.36
CA LEU A 14 11.47 3.39 -2.72
C LEU A 14 11.61 4.18 -1.42
N ALA A 15 11.22 5.45 -1.41
CA ALA A 15 11.26 6.28 -0.21
C ALA A 15 10.33 5.74 0.89
N VAL A 16 9.10 5.38 0.54
CA VAL A 16 8.12 4.82 1.48
C VAL A 16 8.60 3.48 2.03
N THR A 17 9.11 2.59 1.19
CA THR A 17 9.67 1.31 1.62
C THR A 17 10.88 1.53 2.52
N ALA A 18 11.79 2.44 2.20
CA ALA A 18 12.96 2.76 3.02
C ALA A 18 12.57 3.33 4.39
N ILE A 19 11.67 4.32 4.42
CA ILE A 19 11.15 4.92 5.66
C ILE A 19 10.42 3.86 6.49
N THR A 20 9.57 3.04 5.87
CA THR A 20 8.84 1.99 6.58
C THR A 20 9.79 0.95 7.17
N SER A 21 10.77 0.47 6.39
CA SER A 21 11.78 -0.46 6.87
C SER A 21 12.58 0.12 8.04
N LEU A 22 12.96 1.40 7.96
CA LEU A 22 13.67 2.08 9.06
C LEU A 22 12.80 2.16 10.33
N LEU A 23 11.55 2.61 10.22
CA LEU A 23 10.63 2.74 11.35
C LEU A 23 10.33 1.37 11.98
N VAL A 24 10.11 0.35 11.17
CA VAL A 24 9.90 -1.03 11.62
C VAL A 24 11.15 -1.58 12.31
N THR A 25 12.35 -1.30 11.78
CA THR A 25 13.61 -1.71 12.43
C THR A 25 13.74 -1.08 13.82
N LEU A 26 13.48 0.23 13.93
CA LEU A 26 13.47 0.92 15.22
C LEU A 26 12.44 0.32 16.18
N LEU A 27 11.28 -0.09 15.67
CA LEU A 27 10.22 -0.69 16.46
C LEU A 27 10.58 -2.10 16.96
N HIS A 28 11.42 -2.86 16.23
CA HIS A 28 11.88 -4.19 16.65
C HIS A 28 13.07 -4.15 17.61
N LEU A 29 13.67 -2.97 17.87
CA LEU A 29 14.63 -2.80 18.96
C LEU A 29 13.99 -3.05 20.34
N PHE A 30 12.66 -2.96 20.44
CA PHE A 30 11.93 -3.35 21.64
C PHE A 30 11.82 -4.87 21.73
N GLU A 31 12.27 -5.46 22.85
CA GLU A 31 12.31 -6.92 23.07
C GLU A 31 10.97 -7.62 22.82
N LYS A 32 9.85 -6.97 23.20
CA LYS A 32 8.50 -7.51 23.00
C LYS A 32 8.09 -7.61 21.53
N LEU A 33 8.75 -6.88 20.63
CA LEU A 33 8.42 -6.82 19.20
C LEU A 33 9.43 -7.54 18.32
N SER A 34 10.66 -7.76 18.81
CA SER A 34 11.72 -8.49 18.10
C SER A 34 11.28 -9.82 17.44
N PRO A 35 10.40 -10.66 18.05
CA PRO A 35 9.99 -11.93 17.44
C PRO A 35 9.12 -11.78 16.18
N TYR A 36 8.51 -10.61 15.96
CA TYR A 36 7.54 -10.38 14.87
C TYR A 36 8.18 -9.84 13.59
N TRP A 37 9.51 -9.98 13.46
CA TRP A 37 10.24 -9.58 12.26
C TRP A 37 9.71 -10.24 10.97
N PRO A 38 9.42 -11.56 10.94
CA PRO A 38 8.92 -12.21 9.74
C PRO A 38 7.58 -11.61 9.27
N LEU A 39 6.66 -11.32 10.19
CA LEU A 39 5.39 -10.68 9.86
C LEU A 39 5.62 -9.33 9.18
N SER A 40 6.52 -8.52 9.74
CA SER A 40 6.79 -7.18 9.25
C SER A 40 7.43 -7.21 7.85
N ALA A 41 8.42 -8.09 7.64
CA ALA A 41 9.05 -8.29 6.34
C ALA A 41 8.05 -8.78 5.28
N THR A 42 7.23 -9.78 5.61
CA THR A 42 6.18 -10.30 4.71
C THR A 42 5.15 -9.22 4.37
N THR A 43 4.75 -8.41 5.35
CA THR A 43 3.77 -7.33 5.15
C THR A 43 4.32 -6.22 4.26
N ILE A 44 5.59 -5.81 4.46
CA ILE A 44 6.27 -4.85 3.58
C ILE A 44 6.33 -5.38 2.15
N LEU A 45 6.74 -6.64 1.97
CA LEU A 45 6.84 -7.27 0.65
C LEU A 45 5.47 -7.29 -0.05
N LEU A 46 4.43 -7.76 0.65
CA LEU A 46 3.09 -7.85 0.09
C LEU A 46 2.52 -6.48 -0.28
N PHE A 47 2.64 -5.47 0.59
CA PHE A 47 2.14 -4.13 0.23
C PHE A 47 2.97 -3.45 -0.85
N THR A 48 4.26 -3.73 -0.95
CA THR A 48 5.10 -3.27 -2.07
C THR A 48 4.57 -3.83 -3.39
N LEU A 49 4.37 -5.15 -3.46
CA LEU A 49 3.82 -5.81 -4.65
C LEU A 49 2.41 -5.32 -4.96
N PHE A 50 1.59 -5.14 -3.92
CA PHE A 50 0.24 -4.63 -4.05
C PHE A 50 0.19 -3.20 -4.62
N SER A 51 1.05 -2.31 -4.12
CA SER A 51 1.21 -0.94 -4.65
C SER A 51 1.65 -0.93 -6.11
N ILE A 52 2.56 -1.83 -6.51
CA ILE A 52 2.98 -1.98 -7.91
C ILE A 52 1.80 -2.43 -8.78
N ALA A 53 1.06 -3.46 -8.36
CA ALA A 53 -0.11 -3.95 -9.08
C ALA A 53 -1.19 -2.87 -9.22
N ALA A 54 -1.46 -2.13 -8.14
CA ALA A 54 -2.42 -1.03 -8.12
C ALA A 54 -2.03 0.10 -9.08
N PHE A 55 -0.74 0.44 -9.15
CA PHE A 55 -0.23 1.47 -10.05
C PHE A 55 -0.42 1.10 -11.52
N PHE A 56 -0.05 -0.14 -11.91
CA PHE A 56 -0.24 -0.59 -13.29
C PHE A 56 -1.71 -0.74 -13.66
N ALA A 57 -2.53 -1.27 -12.77
CA ALA A 57 -3.98 -1.36 -12.97
C ALA A 57 -4.61 0.03 -13.13
N GLY A 58 -4.22 1.00 -12.28
CA GLY A 58 -4.62 2.40 -12.38
C GLY A 58 -4.24 3.03 -13.71
N LYS A 59 -2.99 2.85 -14.18
CA LYS A 59 -2.52 3.35 -15.48
C LYS A 59 -3.29 2.74 -16.65
N MET A 60 -3.59 1.45 -16.61
CA MET A 60 -4.37 0.78 -17.64
C MET A 60 -5.81 1.29 -17.66
N ALA A 61 -6.42 1.43 -16.48
CA ALA A 61 -7.79 1.92 -16.35
C ALA A 61 -7.93 3.39 -16.77
N ALA A 62 -6.91 4.22 -16.51
CA ALA A 62 -6.88 5.63 -16.90
C ALA A 62 -6.85 5.85 -18.42
N LYS A 63 -6.38 4.86 -19.19
CA LYS A 63 -6.38 4.88 -20.67
C LYS A 63 -7.68 4.35 -21.27
N SER A 64 -8.58 3.79 -20.47
CA SER A 64 -9.83 3.23 -20.96
C SER A 64 -10.82 4.32 -21.31
N THR A 65 -11.58 4.11 -22.38
CA THR A 65 -12.71 4.96 -22.78
C THR A 65 -13.84 4.94 -21.75
N ASN A 66 -13.89 3.91 -20.89
CA ASN A 66 -14.91 3.77 -19.86
C ASN A 66 -14.55 4.58 -18.60
N LYS A 67 -15.26 5.70 -18.39
CA LYS A 67 -15.09 6.60 -17.24
C LYS A 67 -15.27 5.93 -15.87
N HIS A 68 -15.99 4.82 -15.80
CA HIS A 68 -16.22 4.08 -14.55
C HIS A 68 -15.15 3.02 -14.26
N LEU A 69 -14.37 2.60 -15.27
CA LEU A 69 -13.38 1.54 -15.10
C LEU A 69 -12.30 1.93 -14.09
N PHE A 70 -11.86 3.18 -14.13
CA PHE A 70 -10.86 3.71 -13.20
C PHE A 70 -11.34 3.64 -11.75
N THR A 71 -12.56 4.12 -11.47
CA THR A 71 -13.15 4.05 -10.12
C THR A 71 -13.36 2.61 -9.67
N ASN A 72 -13.85 1.73 -10.55
CA ASN A 72 -14.06 0.31 -10.23
C ASN A 72 -12.75 -0.40 -9.88
N VAL A 73 -11.66 -0.10 -10.60
CA VAL A 73 -10.34 -0.65 -10.30
C VAL A 73 -9.85 -0.17 -8.94
N ILE A 74 -9.91 1.13 -8.65
CA ILE A 74 -9.51 1.64 -7.33
C ILE A 74 -10.31 0.98 -6.21
N MET A 75 -11.64 0.97 -6.32
CA MET A 75 -12.50 0.35 -5.30
C MET A 75 -12.19 -1.13 -5.12
N GLY A 76 -11.98 -1.87 -6.22
CA GLY A 76 -11.60 -3.27 -6.19
C GLY A 76 -10.28 -3.50 -5.47
N PHE A 77 -9.26 -2.69 -5.76
CA PHE A 77 -7.98 -2.75 -5.04
C PHE A 77 -8.15 -2.40 -3.56
N THR A 78 -8.89 -1.33 -3.21
CA THR A 78 -9.13 -0.99 -1.80
C THR A 78 -9.81 -2.13 -1.04
N LEU A 79 -10.86 -2.73 -1.59
CA LEU A 79 -11.56 -3.86 -0.99
C LEU A 79 -10.66 -5.08 -0.85
N PHE A 80 -9.93 -5.45 -1.91
CA PHE A 80 -9.01 -6.57 -1.88
C PHE A 80 -7.91 -6.34 -0.84
N LYS A 81 -7.38 -5.11 -0.70
CA LYS A 81 -6.39 -4.77 0.31
C LYS A 81 -6.91 -4.98 1.72
N MET A 82 -8.16 -4.62 1.99
CA MET A 82 -8.77 -4.84 3.30
C MET A 82 -8.90 -6.33 3.60
N LEU A 83 -9.33 -7.14 2.64
CA LEU A 83 -9.39 -8.60 2.77
C LEU A 83 -8.00 -9.22 2.95
N LEU A 84 -7.01 -8.79 2.16
CA LEU A 84 -5.63 -9.21 2.26
C LEU A 84 -5.06 -8.89 3.64
N SER A 85 -5.34 -7.69 4.16
CA SER A 85 -4.88 -7.24 5.48
C SER A 85 -5.45 -8.11 6.59
N GLY A 86 -6.76 -8.36 6.58
CA GLY A 86 -7.40 -9.28 7.52
C GLY A 86 -6.84 -10.70 7.41
N GLY A 87 -6.66 -11.19 6.17
CA GLY A 87 -6.09 -12.50 5.88
C GLY A 87 -4.68 -12.67 6.43
N ILE A 88 -3.78 -11.70 6.23
CA ILE A 88 -2.41 -11.74 6.78
C ILE A 88 -2.44 -11.87 8.30
N VAL A 89 -3.27 -11.06 8.98
CA VAL A 89 -3.38 -11.09 10.45
C VAL A 89 -3.91 -12.44 10.94
N ILE A 90 -4.95 -12.97 10.30
CA ILE A 90 -5.53 -14.27 10.66
C ILE A 90 -4.52 -15.39 10.44
N VAL A 91 -3.91 -15.46 9.25
CA VAL A 91 -2.91 -16.48 8.90
C VAL A 91 -1.73 -16.41 9.87
N TYR A 92 -1.24 -15.22 10.19
CA TYR A 92 -0.15 -15.07 11.15
C TYR A 92 -0.55 -15.53 12.55
N HIS A 93 -1.75 -15.18 13.02
CA HIS A 93 -2.24 -15.61 14.33
C HIS A 93 -2.34 -17.13 14.44
N LEU A 94 -2.78 -17.81 13.38
CA LEU A 94 -2.92 -19.28 13.35
C LEU A 94 -1.57 -20.01 13.25
N LEU A 95 -0.58 -19.46 12.54
CA LEU A 95 0.70 -20.13 12.31
C LEU A 95 1.75 -19.84 13.38
N ALA A 96 1.77 -18.62 13.91
CA ALA A 96 2.82 -18.16 14.81
C ALA A 96 2.39 -18.11 16.29
N GLU A 97 1.10 -18.37 16.58
CA GLU A 97 0.51 -18.37 17.92
C GLU A 97 1.10 -17.29 18.85
N PRO A 98 1.00 -16.00 18.45
CA PRO A 98 1.73 -14.95 19.15
C PRO A 98 1.24 -14.84 20.60
N ALA A 99 2.18 -14.83 21.55
CA ALA A 99 1.92 -14.78 22.98
C ALA A 99 1.09 -13.55 23.45
N GLY A 100 0.96 -12.53 22.61
CA GLY A 100 0.12 -11.36 22.88
C GLY A 100 -0.26 -10.64 21.59
N LYS A 101 -1.13 -9.63 21.69
CA LYS A 101 -1.67 -8.88 20.54
C LYS A 101 -0.71 -7.83 19.98
N ILE A 102 0.46 -7.66 20.57
CA ILE A 102 1.39 -6.55 20.24
C ILE A 102 1.99 -6.67 18.84
N PHE A 103 1.99 -7.87 18.23
CA PHE A 103 2.37 -8.10 16.83
C PHE A 103 1.55 -7.28 15.82
N ILE A 104 0.35 -6.86 16.21
CA ILE A 104 -0.53 -6.08 15.34
C ILE A 104 0.00 -4.65 15.11
N LEU A 105 0.82 -4.14 16.03
CA LEU A 105 1.36 -2.78 15.98
C LEU A 105 2.29 -2.55 14.77
N PRO A 106 3.36 -3.34 14.55
CA PRO A 106 4.18 -3.18 13.35
C PRO A 106 3.37 -3.41 12.06
N PHE A 107 2.44 -4.36 12.06
CA PHE A 107 1.54 -4.59 10.93
C PHE A 107 0.71 -3.35 10.58
N PHE A 108 0.04 -2.76 11.57
CA PHE A 108 -0.79 -1.56 11.37
C PHE A 108 0.04 -0.36 10.92
N LEU A 109 1.25 -0.19 11.46
CA LEU A 109 2.16 0.88 11.04
C LEU A 109 2.50 0.78 9.56
N ILE A 110 2.89 -0.42 9.10
CA ILE A 110 3.17 -0.68 7.68
C ILE A 110 1.91 -0.44 6.85
N TYR A 111 0.77 -1.02 7.25
CA TYR A 111 -0.51 -0.84 6.56
C TYR A 111 -0.86 0.65 6.38
N LEU A 112 -0.75 1.45 7.44
CA LEU A 112 -1.11 2.87 7.41
C LEU A 112 -0.22 3.65 6.45
N ILE A 113 1.10 3.47 6.54
CA ILE A 113 2.07 4.16 5.69
C ILE A 113 1.82 3.84 4.20
N TYR A 114 1.69 2.55 3.87
CA TYR A 114 1.40 2.14 2.49
C TYR A 114 0.03 2.59 2.01
N THR A 115 -0.97 2.65 2.89
CA THR A 115 -2.31 3.14 2.54
C THR A 115 -2.28 4.62 2.19
N VAL A 116 -1.60 5.46 2.99
CA VAL A 116 -1.43 6.89 2.67
C VAL A 116 -0.74 7.08 1.32
N PHE A 117 0.33 6.32 1.08
CA PHE A 117 1.05 6.36 -0.20
C PHE A 117 0.16 5.96 -1.38
N GLU A 118 -0.52 4.81 -1.30
CA GLU A 118 -1.41 4.33 -2.36
C GLU A 118 -2.54 5.30 -2.64
N THR A 119 -3.22 5.81 -1.60
CA THR A 119 -4.29 6.79 -1.75
C THR A 119 -3.77 8.05 -2.43
N PHE A 120 -2.59 8.55 -2.07
CA PHE A 120 -2.01 9.72 -2.73
C PHE A 120 -1.79 9.49 -4.24
N ILE A 121 -1.21 8.33 -4.59
CA ILE A 121 -0.94 7.97 -5.99
C ILE A 121 -2.25 7.77 -6.77
N MET A 122 -3.23 7.08 -6.19
CA MET A 122 -4.53 6.81 -6.81
C MET A 122 -5.34 8.09 -7.04
N VAL A 123 -5.41 8.99 -6.05
CA VAL A 123 -6.11 10.28 -6.17
C VAL A 123 -5.47 11.14 -7.26
N LYS A 124 -4.13 11.15 -7.33
CA LYS A 124 -3.42 11.89 -8.38
C LYS A 124 -3.66 11.31 -9.78
N GLN A 125 -3.76 9.99 -9.91
CA GLN A 125 -4.16 9.34 -11.16
C GLN A 125 -5.62 9.69 -11.53
N ALA A 126 -6.53 9.70 -10.55
CA ALA A 126 -7.95 10.02 -10.76
C ALA A 126 -8.16 11.39 -11.41
N ARG A 127 -7.51 12.42 -10.85
CA ARG A 127 -7.60 13.80 -11.34
C ARG A 127 -7.09 13.96 -12.77
N THR A 128 -6.17 13.11 -13.21
CA THR A 128 -5.66 13.12 -14.59
C THR A 128 -6.69 12.57 -15.57
N THR A 129 -7.52 11.61 -15.14
CA THR A 129 -8.57 10.99 -15.96
C THR A 129 -9.87 11.80 -15.99
N SER A 130 -10.17 12.57 -14.94
CA SER A 130 -11.44 13.31 -14.80
C SER A 130 -11.58 14.57 -15.67
N GLY A 131 -10.54 15.00 -16.40
CA GLY A 131 -10.65 16.09 -17.37
C GLY A 131 -11.11 17.43 -16.77
N GLU A 132 -10.33 18.02 -15.87
CA GLU A 132 -10.42 19.48 -15.69
C GLU A 132 -10.02 20.16 -17.01
N PRO A 133 -10.79 21.13 -17.51
CA PRO A 133 -10.47 21.81 -18.75
C PRO A 133 -9.13 22.52 -18.58
N LYS A 134 -8.25 22.37 -19.58
CA LYS A 134 -7.10 23.27 -19.75
C LYS A 134 -7.69 24.67 -19.92
N THR A 135 -7.64 25.48 -18.86
CA THR A 135 -7.66 26.93 -19.04
C THR A 135 -6.29 27.28 -19.60
N ASP A 136 -6.29 27.58 -20.90
CA ASP A 136 -5.19 28.20 -21.65
C ASP A 136 -4.69 29.47 -20.96
#